data_AF-A0A1R1LKQ3-F1
#
_entry.id   AF-A0A1R1LKQ3-F1
#
_cell.length_a   1.000
_cell.length_b   1.000
_cell.length_c   1.000
_cell.angle_alpha   90.00
_cell.angle_beta   90.00
_cell.angle_gamma   90.00
#
_symmetry.space_group_name_H-M   'P 1'
#
loop_
_entity.id
_entity.type
_entity.pdbx_description
1 polymer ?
#
loop_
_entity_poly.entity_id
_entity_poly.type
_entity_poly.pdbx_seq_one_letter_code
_entity_poly.pdbx_strand_id
1 'polypeptide(L)'
;MPNGVAHQLAGVCTGIGVCLLDKKSEASPVINPVTSAMIGGICGKLPDLLEPAIHPNHRQFFHSVALLGTMTYSLKRIYDWEPETDLKKVLRSVLIIGGTAYVGHLVLDSLTKKSLPTIGKL
;
A
#
# COMPACT_ATOMS: atom_id res chain seq x y z
N MET A 1 -3.56 14.26 -12.77
CA MET A 1 -3.61 12.89 -12.20
C MET A 1 -2.30 12.69 -11.46
N PRO A 2 -2.28 12.00 -10.31
CA PRO A 2 -1.01 11.67 -9.67
C PRO A 2 -0.16 10.86 -10.66
N ASN A 3 1.13 11.14 -10.66
CA ASN A 3 2.10 10.42 -11.49
C ASN A 3 2.87 9.45 -10.59
N GLY A 4 3.72 8.61 -11.19
CA GLY A 4 4.48 7.61 -10.43
C GLY A 4 5.34 8.19 -9.29
N VAL A 5 5.79 9.44 -9.38
CA VAL A 5 6.52 10.11 -8.28
C VAL A 5 5.57 10.47 -7.14
N ALA A 6 4.38 10.99 -7.44
CA ALA A 6 3.37 11.30 -6.43
C ALA A 6 2.94 10.05 -5.65
N HIS A 7 2.72 8.93 -6.35
CA HIS A 7 2.38 7.65 -5.72
C HIS A 7 3.52 7.10 -4.86
N GLN A 8 4.76 7.21 -5.33
CA GLN A 8 5.95 6.85 -4.56
C GLN A 8 6.09 7.69 -3.28
N LEU A 9 5.92 9.00 -3.38
CA LEU A 9 5.98 9.91 -2.23
C LEU A 9 4.86 9.62 -1.23
N ALA A 10 3.64 9.36 -1.70
CA ALA A 10 2.54 8.94 -0.85
C ALA A 10 2.85 7.61 -0.15
N GLY A 11 3.46 6.66 -0.86
CA GLY A 11 3.97 5.41 -0.30
C GLY A 11 5.02 5.65 0.80
N VAL A 12 5.99 6.54 0.56
CA VAL A 12 7.00 6.93 1.57
C VAL A 12 6.33 7.52 2.81
N CYS A 13 5.44 8.49 2.64
CA CYS A 13 4.74 9.15 3.75
C CYS A 13 3.89 8.17 4.56
N THR A 14 3.15 7.29 3.89
CA THR A 14 2.33 6.26 4.56
C THR A 14 3.19 5.24 5.27
N GLY A 15 4.31 4.79 4.68
CA GLY A 15 5.22 3.85 5.33
C GLY A 15 5.85 4.41 6.61
N ILE A 16 6.33 5.66 6.57
CA ILE A 16 6.81 6.36 7.77
C ILE A 16 5.68 6.50 8.80
N GLY A 17 4.49 6.94 8.37
CA GLY A 17 3.34 7.12 9.24
C GLY A 17 2.94 5.83 9.96
N VAL A 18 2.85 4.72 9.23
CA VAL A 18 2.55 3.40 9.81
C VAL A 18 3.62 3.01 10.83
N CYS A 19 4.91 3.15 10.50
CA CYS A 19 6.01 2.82 11.40
C CYS A 19 5.94 3.61 12.71
N LEU A 20 5.53 4.87 12.67
CA LEU A 20 5.43 5.72 13.85
C LEU A 20 4.15 5.48 14.68
N LEU A 21 3.07 5.02 14.04
CA LEU A 21 1.76 4.85 14.68
C LEU A 21 1.51 3.42 15.18
N ASP A 22 2.09 2.41 14.54
CA ASP A 22 1.87 1.01 14.89
C ASP A 22 2.77 0.54 16.03
N LYS A 23 2.36 0.85 17.26
CA LYS A 23 3.06 0.45 18.49
C LYS A 23 3.11 -1.07 18.72
N LYS A 24 2.32 -1.87 17.99
CA LYS A 24 2.39 -3.34 18.06
C LYS A 24 3.67 -3.89 17.43
N SER A 25 4.41 -3.07 16.71
CA SER A 25 5.64 -3.44 16.01
C SER A 25 6.91 -3.16 16.83
N GLU A 26 6.79 -2.87 18.13
CA GLU A 26 7.84 -2.36 19.04
C GLU A 26 9.07 -3.27 19.31
N ALA A 27 9.46 -4.20 18.44
CA ALA A 27 10.58 -5.10 18.73
C ALA A 27 11.51 -5.47 17.56
N SER A 28 11.36 -4.91 16.35
CA SER A 28 12.27 -5.26 15.24
C SER A 28 13.21 -4.12 14.87
N PRO A 29 14.55 -4.29 14.97
CA PRO A 29 15.51 -3.30 14.48
C PRO A 29 15.46 -3.10 12.95
N VAL A 30 14.87 -4.07 12.23
CA VAL A 30 14.72 -4.03 10.76
C VAL A 30 13.62 -3.06 10.33
N ILE A 31 12.56 -2.90 11.13
CA ILE A 31 11.44 -2.02 10.84
C ILE A 31 11.69 -0.68 11.53
N ASN A 32 12.14 0.30 10.76
CA ASN A 32 12.43 1.66 11.21
C ASN A 32 11.92 2.66 10.15
N PRO A 33 11.91 3.97 10.42
CA PRO A 33 11.38 4.95 9.47
C PRO A 33 12.05 4.90 8.08
N VAL A 34 13.34 4.58 8.00
CA VAL A 34 14.07 4.50 6.72
C VAL A 34 13.63 3.28 5.92
N THR A 35 13.65 2.09 6.52
CA THR A 35 13.22 0.87 5.82
C THR A 35 11.73 0.91 5.49
N SER A 36 10.91 1.50 6.36
CA SER A 36 9.48 1.69 6.12
C SER A 36 9.20 2.68 4.99
N ALA A 37 9.98 3.76 4.88
CA ALA A 37 9.94 4.67 3.74
C ALA A 37 10.26 3.94 2.42
N MET A 38 11.29 3.08 2.42
CA MET A 38 11.67 2.31 1.23
C MET A 38 10.57 1.32 0.82
N ILE A 39 10.08 0.51 1.76
CA ILE A 39 9.00 -0.46 1.50
C ILE A 39 7.76 0.27 1.00
N GLY A 40 7.35 1.33 1.71
CA GLY A 40 6.20 2.14 1.34
C GLY A 40 6.36 2.77 -0.05
N GLY A 41 7.51 3.34 -0.38
CA GLY A 41 7.78 3.94 -1.68
C GLY A 41 7.73 2.93 -2.85
N ILE A 42 8.26 1.72 -2.64
CA ILE A 42 8.19 0.63 -3.64
C ILE A 42 6.73 0.18 -3.81
N CYS A 43 6.06 -0.15 -2.70
CA CYS A 43 4.68 -0.64 -2.72
C CYS A 43 3.68 0.42 -3.20
N GLY A 44 3.97 1.70 -2.99
CA GLY A 44 3.16 2.82 -3.49
C GLY A 44 3.11 2.88 -5.03
N LYS A 45 4.08 2.27 -5.74
CA LYS A 45 4.04 2.13 -7.21
C LYS A 45 3.64 0.73 -7.68
N LEU A 46 3.37 -0.18 -6.76
CA LEU A 46 3.06 -1.56 -7.11
C LEU A 46 1.83 -1.70 -8.02
N PRO A 47 0.74 -0.92 -7.85
CA PRO A 47 -0.38 -0.97 -8.80
C PRO A 47 0.06 -0.67 -10.23
N ASP A 48 0.84 0.41 -10.43
CA ASP A 48 1.40 0.78 -11.75
C ASP A 48 2.41 -0.25 -12.29
N LEU A 49 3.07 -1.03 -11.42
CA LEU A 49 3.97 -2.10 -11.87
C LEU A 49 3.19 -3.32 -12.36
N LEU A 50 2.06 -3.63 -11.73
CA LEU A 50 1.16 -4.71 -12.11
C LEU A 50 0.30 -4.34 -13.33
N GLU A 51 -0.09 -3.06 -13.44
CA GLU A 51 -0.83 -2.48 -14.56
C GLU A 51 -0.13 -1.21 -15.08
N PRO A 52 0.87 -1.35 -15.97
CA PRO A 52 1.66 -0.24 -16.48
C PRO A 52 0.84 0.92 -17.06
N ALA A 53 1.13 2.14 -16.62
CA ALA A 53 0.50 3.38 -17.06
C ALA A 53 0.94 3.84 -18.47
N ILE A 54 0.97 2.93 -19.45
CA ILE A 54 1.40 3.18 -20.84
C ILE A 54 0.28 3.81 -21.71
N HIS A 55 -0.96 3.82 -21.23
CA HIS A 55 -2.08 4.46 -21.91
C HIS A 55 -3.14 5.00 -20.94
N PRO A 56 -4.01 5.93 -21.35
CA PRO A 56 -4.99 6.56 -20.47
C PRO A 56 -5.96 5.58 -19.79
N ASN A 57 -6.21 4.40 -20.38
CA ASN A 57 -7.16 3.39 -19.89
C ASN A 57 -6.51 2.21 -19.11
N HIS A 58 -5.30 2.37 -18.57
CA HIS A 58 -4.53 1.26 -17.97
C HIS A 58 -5.14 0.71 -16.68
N ARG A 59 -5.88 1.53 -15.94
CA ARG A 59 -6.54 1.14 -14.69
C ARG A 59 -7.57 0.04 -14.97
N GLN A 60 -7.25 -1.18 -14.56
CA GLN A 60 -8.10 -2.35 -14.67
C GLN A 60 -8.27 -2.98 -13.28
N PHE A 61 -8.02 -4.28 -13.12
CA PHE A 61 -8.27 -4.99 -11.88
C PHE A 61 -7.41 -4.50 -10.71
N PHE A 62 -6.12 -4.25 -10.94
CA PHE A 62 -5.20 -3.75 -9.91
C PHE A 62 -5.43 -2.29 -9.53
N HIS A 63 -6.28 -1.58 -10.26
CA HIS A 63 -6.76 -0.25 -9.93
C HIS A 63 -8.28 -0.21 -9.67
N SER A 64 -8.86 -1.28 -9.11
CA SER A 64 -10.31 -1.37 -8.93
C SER A 64 -10.81 -1.06 -7.52
N VAL A 65 -12.09 -0.70 -7.41
CA VAL A 65 -12.81 -0.58 -6.13
C VAL A 65 -12.86 -1.93 -5.41
N ALA A 66 -13.05 -3.03 -6.14
CA ALA A 66 -13.03 -4.38 -5.58
C ALA A 66 -11.68 -4.69 -4.91
N LEU A 67 -10.57 -4.34 -5.55
CA LEU A 67 -9.24 -4.54 -4.98
C LEU A 67 -9.00 -3.59 -3.79
N LEU A 68 -9.41 -2.32 -3.89
CA LEU A 68 -9.36 -1.37 -2.76
C LEU A 68 -10.08 -1.94 -1.52
N GLY A 69 -11.30 -2.44 -1.69
CA GLY A 69 -12.08 -3.04 -0.61
C GLY A 69 -11.40 -4.28 -0.03
N THR A 70 -10.92 -5.18 -0.89
CA THR A 70 -10.24 -6.42 -0.48
C THR A 70 -8.94 -6.14 0.27
N MET A 71 -8.13 -5.20 -0.22
CA MET A 71 -6.88 -4.77 0.42
C MET A 71 -7.16 -4.13 1.78
N THR A 72 -8.14 -3.23 1.86
CA THR A 72 -8.49 -2.55 3.11
C THR A 72 -9.02 -3.53 4.16
N TYR A 73 -9.88 -4.48 3.75
CA TYR A 73 -10.36 -5.55 4.64
C TYR A 73 -9.21 -6.44 5.13
N SER A 74 -8.31 -6.83 4.23
CA SER A 74 -7.13 -7.65 4.57
C SER A 74 -6.19 -6.91 5.53
N LEU A 75 -5.96 -5.62 5.30
CA LEU A 75 -5.17 -4.77 6.20
C LEU A 75 -5.77 -4.72 7.60
N LYS A 76 -7.10 -4.62 7.74
CA LYS A 76 -7.74 -4.68 9.06
C LYS A 76 -7.44 -6.01 9.77
N ARG A 77 -7.54 -7.13 9.05
CA ARG A 77 -7.21 -8.46 9.59
C ARG A 77 -5.75 -8.56 10.03
N ILE A 78 -4.83 -8.02 9.24
CA ILE A 78 -3.38 -8.03 9.55
C ILE A 78 -3.07 -7.08 10.72
N TYR A 79 -3.75 -5.94 10.80
CA TYR A 79 -3.60 -5.00 11.91
C TYR A 79 -4.02 -5.64 13.25
N ASP A 80 -5.13 -6.40 13.24
CA ASP A 80 -5.61 -7.11 14.43
C ASP A 80 -4.79 -8.37 14.75
N TRP A 81 -4.07 -8.92 13.77
CA TRP A 81 -3.24 -10.11 13.97
C TRP A 81 -2.12 -9.84 14.98
N GLU A 82 -2.00 -10.71 15.98
CA GLU A 82 -0.96 -10.69 17.01
C GLU A 82 0.05 -11.81 16.75
N PRO A 83 1.19 -11.50 16.09
CA PRO A 83 2.16 -12.50 15.69
C PRO A 83 3.03 -12.97 16.87
N GLU A 84 3.17 -14.29 17.01
CA GLU A 84 3.89 -14.94 18.12
C GLU A 84 5.41 -14.93 17.96
N THR A 85 5.92 -14.84 16.73
CA THR A 85 7.36 -14.94 16.43
C THR A 85 7.88 -13.64 15.82
N ASP A 86 9.17 -13.35 15.97
CA ASP A 86 9.75 -12.11 15.46
C ASP A 86 9.72 -12.04 13.93
N LEU A 87 9.89 -13.17 13.23
CA LEU A 87 9.69 -13.22 11.78
C LEU A 87 8.25 -12.84 11.39
N LYS A 88 7.25 -13.35 12.12
CA LYS A 88 5.84 -12.99 11.88
C LYS A 88 5.58 -11.50 12.20
N LYS A 89 6.25 -10.91 13.20
CA LYS A 89 6.18 -9.46 13.50
C LYS A 89 6.73 -8.61 12.35
N VAL A 90 7.90 -8.99 11.81
CA VAL A 90 8.48 -8.32 10.64
C VAL A 90 7.56 -8.45 9.43
N LEU A 91 7.08 -9.67 9.15
CA LEU A 91 6.15 -9.90 8.05
C LEU A 91 4.87 -9.06 8.20
N ARG A 92 4.27 -9.04 9.39
CA ARG A 92 3.10 -8.19 9.69
C ARG A 92 3.40 -6.73 9.37
N SER A 93 4.54 -6.21 9.83
CA SER A 93 4.94 -4.82 9.59
C SER A 93 5.08 -4.51 8.10
N VAL A 94 5.79 -5.37 7.36
CA VAL A 94 5.96 -5.25 5.90
C VAL A 94 4.61 -5.24 5.19
N LEU A 95 3.69 -6.14 5.59
CA LEU A 95 2.35 -6.23 5.01
C LEU A 95 1.50 -4.98 5.30
N ILE A 96 1.53 -4.46 6.52
CA ILE A 96 0.78 -3.23 6.86
C ILE A 96 1.34 -2.03 6.11
N ILE A 97 2.68 -1.86 6.09
CA ILE A 97 3.33 -0.76 5.37
C ILE A 97 3.02 -0.84 3.88
N GLY A 98 3.31 -1.99 3.27
CA GLY A 98 3.13 -2.19 1.83
C GLY A 98 1.67 -2.12 1.39
N GLY A 99 0.77 -2.74 2.16
CA GLY A 99 -0.66 -2.69 1.87
C GLY A 99 -1.25 -1.29 2.04
N THR A 100 -0.84 -0.54 3.07
CA THR A 100 -1.30 0.85 3.27
C THR A 100 -0.80 1.75 2.15
N ALA A 101 0.44 1.57 1.69
CA ALA A 101 0.97 2.29 0.54
C ALA A 101 0.19 1.99 -0.75
N TYR A 102 -0.15 0.71 -0.99
CA TYR A 102 -1.00 0.30 -2.11
C TYR A 102 -2.39 0.94 -2.04
N VAL A 103 -3.03 0.91 -0.87
CA VAL A 103 -4.32 1.57 -0.65
C VAL A 103 -4.21 3.07 -0.88
N GLY A 104 -3.13 3.70 -0.41
CA GLY A 104 -2.83 5.12 -0.67
C GLY A 104 -2.79 5.45 -2.17
N HIS A 105 -2.15 4.59 -2.98
CA HIS A 105 -2.18 4.73 -4.44
C HIS A 105 -3.60 4.72 -5.00
N LEU A 106 -4.40 3.72 -4.63
CA LEU A 106 -5.79 3.58 -5.09
C LEU A 106 -6.67 4.75 -4.65
N VAL A 107 -6.50 5.22 -3.41
CA VAL A 107 -7.23 6.39 -2.90
C VAL A 107 -6.89 7.63 -3.72
N LEU A 108 -5.62 7.92 -3.97
CA LEU A 108 -5.21 9.05 -4.81
C LEU A 108 -5.79 8.94 -6.22
N ASP A 109 -5.83 7.75 -6.79
CA ASP A 109 -6.40 7.51 -8.12
C ASP A 109 -7.93 7.66 -8.15
N SER A 110 -8.63 7.23 -7.10
CA SER A 110 -10.07 7.37 -6.95
C SER A 110 -10.53 8.84 -6.91
N LEU A 111 -9.68 9.74 -6.40
CA LEU A 111 -9.92 11.18 -6.32
C LEU A 111 -9.69 11.90 -7.66
N THR A 112 -9.24 11.21 -8.69
CA THR A 112 -9.14 11.78 -10.05
C THR A 112 -10.47 11.71 -10.78
N LYS A 113 -10.66 12.56 -11.82
CA LYS A 113 -11.87 12.54 -12.67
C LYS A 113 -12.18 11.17 -13.27
N LYS A 114 -11.15 10.37 -13.60
CA LYS A 114 -11.31 9.03 -14.17
C LYS A 114 -11.69 7.98 -13.11
N SER A 115 -11.32 8.23 -11.86
CA SER A 115 -11.52 7.33 -10.72
C SER A 115 -11.03 5.89 -10.97
N LEU A 116 -11.57 4.93 -10.20
CA LEU A 116 -11.29 3.49 -10.29
C LEU A 116 -12.46 2.76 -10.97
N PRO A 117 -12.23 1.76 -11.84
CA PRO A 117 -13.27 0.81 -12.24
C PRO A 117 -13.81 0.02 -11.03
N THR A 118 -15.04 -0.46 -11.11
CA THR A 118 -15.63 -1.28 -10.04
C THR A 118 -14.85 -2.59 -9.82
N ILE A 119 -14.52 -3.30 -10.90
CA ILE A 119 -13.77 -4.57 -10.87
C ILE A 119 -12.58 -4.55 -11.84
N GLY A 120 -12.75 -4.00 -13.05
CA GLY A 120 -11.70 -4.04 -14.08
C GLY A 120 -11.55 -5.43 -14.73
N LYS A 121 -10.59 -5.56 -15.65
CA LYS A 121 -10.23 -6.82 -16.33
C LYS A 121 -8.85 -7.30 -15.86
N LEU A 122 -8.60 -8.61 -15.98
CA LEU A 122 -7.27 -9.21 -15.81
C LEU A 122 -6.58 -9.36 -17.16
#